data_AF-A0A8H5E7D4-F1
#
_entry.id   AF-A0A8H5E7D4-F1
#
_cell.length_a   1.000
_cell.length_b   1.000
_cell.length_c   1.000
_cell.angle_alpha   90.00
_cell.angle_beta   90.00
_cell.angle_gamma   90.00
#
_symmetry.space_group_name_H-M   'P 1'
#
loop_
_entity.id
_entity.type
_entity.pdbx_description
1 polymer ?
#
loop_
_entity_poly.entity_id
_entity_poly.type
_entity_poly.pdbx_seq_one_letter_code
_entity_poly.pdbx_strand_id
1 'polypeptide(L)'
;MNATSADQAPAQTQNAAAAPAVAPASTQQPQIQTQVQRQQEQQQKKTAPSENASPRRTLAMTRDRHNQQSLGASLNTSVKQARVLMVGAGGIGCELLKNLVLTGFGEIHIVDLDTIDLSNLNRQFLFRHEHIKKSKALVAKEAAERFNPNVKIVAHHANIKDDEFTVTWFQQFRIAFNALDNLEARRHVNKMCLAADVPLIESGTTGFNGQVQVIKKGVTACYDCTPKEAPKSFPVCTIRSTPSQPIHCIVWGKSYLLNEIFGTSEDQAAFDHSTDADNAKEIEELKKESEALKMIRDATG
;
A
#
# COMPACT_ATOMS: atom_id res chain seq x y z
N MET A 1 36.09 58.89 -1.55
CA MET A 1 34.70 59.08 -2.00
C MET A 1 33.82 58.15 -1.14
N ASN A 2 33.73 58.37 0.18
CA ASN A 2 32.89 59.36 0.89
C ASN A 2 31.39 59.03 0.67
N ALA A 3 30.57 58.49 1.57
CA ALA A 3 30.44 58.41 3.05
C ALA A 3 29.43 59.39 3.67
N THR A 4 28.59 58.86 4.60
CA THR A 4 27.74 59.55 5.63
C THR A 4 26.60 60.47 5.14
N SER A 5 25.47 60.73 5.85
CA SER A 5 24.74 60.11 7.00
C SER A 5 23.49 60.97 7.38
N ALA A 6 22.46 60.40 8.05
CA ALA A 6 21.58 61.06 9.07
C ALA A 6 20.70 62.30 8.67
N ASP A 7 19.63 62.75 9.34
CA ASP A 7 18.67 62.23 10.37
C ASP A 7 17.54 63.32 10.64
N GLN A 8 16.52 62.99 11.44
CA GLN A 8 15.65 63.88 12.28
C GLN A 8 14.37 64.59 11.77
N ALA A 9 13.52 65.01 12.75
CA ALA A 9 12.06 65.20 12.64
C ALA A 9 11.45 66.49 13.34
N PRO A 10 10.44 66.49 14.26
CA PRO A 10 9.08 67.03 13.97
C PRO A 10 8.42 68.01 15.00
N ALA A 11 7.25 68.60 14.65
CA ALA A 11 6.17 69.16 15.54
C ALA A 11 4.92 69.50 14.67
N GLN A 12 3.61 69.30 14.97
CA GLN A 12 2.69 69.46 16.12
C GLN A 12 1.96 70.83 16.28
N THR A 13 0.62 70.82 16.35
CA THR A 13 -0.26 71.85 16.96
C THR A 13 -1.69 71.32 17.23
N GLN A 14 -2.42 71.93 18.18
CA GLN A 14 -3.76 71.54 18.69
C GLN A 14 -4.75 72.73 18.63
N ASN A 15 -6.05 72.52 18.90
CA ASN A 15 -6.94 73.56 19.49
C ASN A 15 -8.23 73.00 20.15
N ALA A 16 -8.91 73.78 21.01
CA ALA A 16 -9.90 73.25 21.98
C ALA A 16 -11.17 74.13 22.30
N ALA A 17 -12.27 73.43 22.64
CA ALA A 17 -13.32 73.65 23.67
C ALA A 17 -14.24 74.92 23.87
N ALA A 18 -15.52 74.60 24.20
CA ALA A 18 -16.50 75.25 25.13
C ALA A 18 -17.56 76.30 24.65
N ALA A 19 -18.84 76.16 25.08
CA ALA A 19 -19.96 77.13 24.92
C ALA A 19 -21.22 76.81 25.81
N PRO A 20 -21.90 77.78 26.49
CA PRO A 20 -23.13 77.52 27.30
C PRO A 20 -24.28 78.58 27.28
N ALA A 21 -25.58 78.19 27.12
CA ALA A 21 -26.78 79.01 27.48
C ALA A 21 -28.14 78.20 27.48
N VAL A 22 -29.22 78.70 28.12
CA VAL A 22 -30.36 77.89 28.67
C VAL A 22 -31.79 78.53 28.56
N ALA A 23 -32.82 77.70 28.24
CA ALA A 23 -34.30 77.79 28.52
C ALA A 23 -35.17 78.96 27.91
N PRO A 24 -36.54 78.91 27.89
CA PRO A 24 -37.49 77.95 28.53
C PRO A 24 -38.76 77.43 27.77
N ALA A 25 -39.34 76.34 28.32
CA ALA A 25 -40.77 75.99 28.59
C ALA A 25 -41.92 75.87 27.53
N SER A 26 -42.52 74.66 27.53
CA SER A 26 -43.97 74.31 27.44
C SER A 26 -44.72 74.46 26.08
N THR A 27 -45.72 73.64 25.70
CA THR A 27 -46.65 72.74 26.46
C THR A 27 -47.00 71.46 25.65
N GLN A 28 -47.62 70.45 26.28
CA GLN A 28 -47.82 69.09 25.75
C GLN A 28 -49.16 68.81 25.02
N GLN A 29 -49.07 67.97 23.97
CA GLN A 29 -50.01 66.88 23.59
C GLN A 29 -51.45 67.19 23.10
N PRO A 30 -52.16 66.22 22.45
CA PRO A 30 -51.81 64.81 22.17
C PRO A 30 -51.90 64.35 20.69
N GLN A 31 -50.85 63.70 20.18
CA GLN A 31 -50.89 62.86 18.95
C GLN A 31 -50.95 61.34 19.26
N ILE A 32 -51.69 60.95 20.31
CA ILE A 32 -51.59 59.59 20.88
C ILE A 32 -52.25 58.51 20.00
N GLN A 33 -53.22 58.85 19.14
CA GLN A 33 -53.92 57.85 18.32
C GLN A 33 -53.09 57.30 17.13
N THR A 34 -52.09 58.04 16.63
CA THR A 34 -51.43 57.69 15.35
C THR A 34 -50.26 56.70 15.49
N GLN A 35 -49.80 56.40 16.71
CA GLN A 35 -48.68 55.46 16.93
C GLN A 35 -49.13 54.02 17.17
N VAL A 36 -50.29 53.80 17.79
CA VAL A 36 -50.79 52.44 18.12
C VAL A 36 -51.13 51.64 16.85
N GLN A 37 -51.79 52.28 15.87
CA GLN A 37 -52.09 51.63 14.58
C GLN A 37 -50.84 51.23 13.79
N ARG A 38 -49.80 52.08 13.76
CA ARG A 38 -48.54 51.75 13.05
C ARG A 38 -47.78 50.59 13.71
N GLN A 39 -47.87 50.44 15.04
CA GLN A 39 -47.27 49.29 15.72
C GLN A 39 -48.02 47.99 15.42
N GLN A 40 -49.35 48.01 15.38
CA GLN A 40 -50.14 46.81 15.07
C GLN A 40 -49.94 46.33 13.61
N GLU A 41 -49.89 47.22 12.63
CA GLU A 41 -49.58 46.86 11.22
C GLU A 41 -48.14 46.31 11.05
N GLN A 42 -47.17 46.84 11.80
CA GLN A 42 -45.79 46.31 11.81
C GLN A 42 -45.68 44.95 12.52
N GLN A 43 -46.62 44.62 13.41
CA GLN A 43 -46.61 43.36 14.15
C GLN A 43 -47.33 42.23 13.39
N GLN A 44 -48.39 42.52 12.62
CA GLN A 44 -49.02 41.54 11.71
C GLN A 44 -48.13 41.15 10.52
N LYS A 45 -47.24 42.05 10.05
CA LYS A 45 -46.25 41.70 9.01
C LYS A 45 -45.11 40.76 9.48
N LYS A 46 -45.07 40.37 10.76
CA LYS A 46 -44.08 39.42 11.32
C LYS A 46 -44.59 37.99 11.47
N THR A 47 -45.84 37.70 11.11
CA THR A 47 -46.43 36.35 11.23
C THR A 47 -47.00 35.85 9.89
N ALA A 48 -46.12 35.68 8.91
CA ALA A 48 -46.34 34.81 7.76
C ALA A 48 -45.22 33.76 7.74
N PRO A 49 -45.51 32.45 7.65
CA PRO A 49 -44.46 31.45 7.53
C PRO A 49 -43.73 31.63 6.19
N SER A 50 -42.42 31.75 6.24
CA SER A 50 -41.59 31.78 5.03
C SER A 50 -41.44 30.35 4.47
N GLU A 51 -42.38 29.94 3.62
CA GLU A 51 -42.39 28.62 2.95
C GLU A 51 -41.27 28.43 1.90
N ASN A 52 -40.21 29.24 1.92
CA ASN A 52 -39.08 29.09 1.00
C ASN A 52 -37.69 29.25 1.64
N ALA A 53 -37.60 29.07 2.96
CA ALA A 53 -36.36 28.63 3.57
C ALA A 53 -36.19 27.12 3.32
N SER A 54 -35.77 26.73 2.11
CA SER A 54 -35.27 25.38 1.86
C SER A 54 -34.22 25.11 2.95
N PRO A 55 -34.33 24.03 3.76
CA PRO A 55 -33.32 23.78 4.78
C PRO A 55 -31.99 23.70 4.05
N ARG A 56 -31.04 24.55 4.44
CA ARG A 56 -29.64 24.45 3.99
C ARG A 56 -29.17 23.10 4.46
N ARG A 57 -29.36 22.09 3.62
CA ARG A 57 -29.06 20.70 3.91
C ARG A 57 -27.57 20.71 4.18
N THR A 58 -27.19 20.57 5.45
CA THR A 58 -25.81 20.35 5.83
C THR A 58 -25.46 19.02 5.20
N LEU A 59 -24.96 19.09 3.96
CA LEU A 59 -24.49 17.94 3.20
C LEU A 59 -23.36 17.39 4.05
N ALA A 60 -23.68 16.35 4.83
CA ALA A 60 -22.73 15.64 5.66
C ALA A 60 -21.54 15.34 4.76
N MET A 61 -20.37 15.89 5.09
CA MET A 61 -19.23 15.84 4.18
C MET A 61 -18.95 14.37 3.92
N THR A 62 -19.19 13.93 2.69
CA THR A 62 -18.99 12.53 2.35
C THR A 62 -17.52 12.23 2.53
N ARG A 63 -17.23 11.04 3.06
CA ARG A 63 -15.87 10.63 3.40
C ARG A 63 -14.88 10.78 2.22
N ASP A 64 -15.39 10.68 1.00
CA ASP A 64 -14.67 10.78 -0.26
C ASP A 64 -14.63 12.20 -0.87
N ARG A 65 -15.10 13.26 -0.18
CA ARG A 65 -15.15 14.63 -0.72
C ARG A 65 -13.83 15.05 -1.40
N HIS A 66 -12.70 14.78 -0.76
CA HIS A 66 -11.39 15.14 -1.29
C HIS A 66 -11.00 14.29 -2.52
N ASN A 67 -11.42 13.03 -2.57
CA ASN A 67 -11.20 12.15 -3.72
C ASN A 67 -12.08 12.60 -4.90
N GLN A 68 -13.34 12.96 -4.65
CA GLN A 68 -14.23 13.54 -5.67
C GLN A 68 -13.70 14.88 -6.20
N GLN A 69 -13.11 15.72 -5.36
CA GLN A 69 -12.49 16.99 -5.77
C GLN A 69 -11.22 16.76 -6.62
N SER A 70 -10.41 15.75 -6.28
CA SER A 70 -9.12 15.49 -6.94
C SER A 70 -9.24 14.67 -8.23
N LEU A 71 -10.16 13.70 -8.27
CA LEU A 71 -10.37 12.78 -9.40
C LEU A 71 -11.50 13.26 -10.33
N GLY A 72 -12.38 14.14 -9.86
CA GLY A 72 -13.65 14.43 -10.51
C GLY A 72 -14.70 13.33 -10.28
N ALA A 73 -15.98 13.67 -10.49
CA ALA A 73 -17.10 12.81 -10.13
C ALA A 73 -17.12 11.46 -10.89
N SER A 74 -16.80 11.48 -12.19
CA SER A 74 -16.82 10.27 -13.05
C SER A 74 -15.75 9.25 -12.64
N LEU A 75 -14.50 9.69 -12.46
CA LEU A 75 -13.40 8.80 -12.06
C LEU A 75 -13.55 8.33 -10.60
N ASN A 76 -13.97 9.20 -9.67
CA ASN A 76 -14.27 8.80 -8.29
C ASN A 76 -15.37 7.71 -8.24
N THR A 77 -16.42 7.82 -9.06
CA THR A 77 -17.45 6.78 -9.18
C THR A 77 -16.87 5.49 -9.78
N SER A 78 -16.04 5.60 -10.81
CA SER A 78 -15.39 4.45 -11.45
C SER A 78 -14.44 3.71 -10.51
N VAL A 79 -13.73 4.42 -9.63
CA VAL A 79 -12.85 3.85 -8.59
C VAL A 79 -13.69 3.11 -7.54
N LYS A 80 -14.79 3.70 -7.07
CA LYS A 80 -15.73 3.03 -6.13
C LYS A 80 -16.38 1.78 -6.71
N GLN A 81 -16.58 1.72 -8.03
CA GLN A 81 -17.12 0.55 -8.72
C GLN A 81 -16.05 -0.44 -9.16
N ALA A 82 -14.76 -0.08 -9.06
CA ALA A 82 -13.67 -0.95 -9.48
C ALA A 82 -13.46 -2.08 -8.46
N ARG A 83 -13.48 -3.31 -8.97
CA ARG A 83 -12.95 -4.49 -8.30
C ARG A 83 -11.48 -4.67 -8.71
N VAL A 84 -10.57 -4.76 -7.75
CA VAL A 84 -9.12 -4.83 -8.00
C VAL A 84 -8.46 -6.01 -7.29
N LEU A 85 -7.36 -6.49 -7.88
CA LEU A 85 -6.54 -7.56 -7.32
C LEU A 85 -5.23 -7.00 -6.77
N MET A 86 -4.87 -7.37 -5.54
CA MET A 86 -3.58 -7.10 -4.93
C MET A 86 -2.92 -8.44 -4.57
N VAL A 87 -1.77 -8.73 -5.18
CA VAL A 87 -1.02 -9.96 -4.92
C VAL A 87 0.17 -9.63 -4.03
N GLY A 88 0.15 -10.15 -2.80
CA GLY A 88 1.08 -9.84 -1.72
C GLY A 88 0.54 -8.80 -0.72
N ALA A 89 0.61 -9.14 0.56
CA ALA A 89 0.26 -8.32 1.73
C ALA A 89 1.52 -7.97 2.57
N GLY A 90 2.72 -8.07 1.97
CA GLY A 90 4.00 -7.69 2.56
C GLY A 90 4.18 -6.17 2.72
N GLY A 91 5.44 -5.69 2.66
CA GLY A 91 5.75 -4.27 2.90
C GLY A 91 5.03 -3.31 1.92
N ILE A 92 5.16 -3.59 0.62
CA ILE A 92 4.43 -2.86 -0.43
C ILE A 92 2.92 -3.06 -0.26
N GLY A 93 2.47 -4.29 0.02
CA GLY A 93 1.05 -4.64 0.15
C GLY A 93 0.33 -3.89 1.27
N CYS A 94 0.97 -3.70 2.42
CA CYS A 94 0.43 -2.91 3.53
C CYS A 94 0.19 -1.44 3.13
N GLU A 95 1.18 -0.81 2.50
CA GLU A 95 1.10 0.58 2.04
C GLU A 95 0.09 0.75 0.89
N LEU A 96 0.10 -0.17 -0.06
CA LEU A 96 -0.82 -0.21 -1.19
C LEU A 96 -2.26 -0.39 -0.72
N LEU A 97 -2.53 -1.33 0.19
CA LEU A 97 -3.89 -1.58 0.70
C LEU A 97 -4.47 -0.34 1.38
N LYS A 98 -3.67 0.33 2.23
CA LYS A 98 -4.04 1.64 2.79
C LYS A 98 -4.40 2.62 1.68
N ASN A 99 -3.55 2.75 0.66
CA ASN A 99 -3.76 3.72 -0.40
C ASN A 99 -5.01 3.40 -1.24
N LEU A 100 -5.27 2.13 -1.58
CA LEU A 100 -6.49 1.71 -2.27
C LEU A 100 -7.75 2.03 -1.45
N VAL A 101 -7.76 1.66 -0.16
CA VAL A 101 -8.90 1.88 0.75
C VAL A 101 -9.17 3.36 1.02
N LEU A 102 -8.12 4.18 1.14
CA LEU A 102 -8.25 5.64 1.33
C LEU A 102 -8.60 6.38 0.04
N THR A 103 -8.13 5.92 -1.12
CA THR A 103 -8.55 6.43 -2.45
C THR A 103 -10.01 6.07 -2.76
N GLY A 104 -10.57 5.08 -2.07
CA GLY A 104 -12.00 4.75 -2.14
C GLY A 104 -12.33 3.67 -3.17
N PHE A 105 -11.38 2.77 -3.47
CA PHE A 105 -11.70 1.54 -4.21
C PHE A 105 -12.76 0.75 -3.46
N GLY A 106 -13.78 0.25 -4.17
CA GLY A 106 -14.94 -0.38 -3.54
C GLY A 106 -14.74 -1.85 -3.19
N GLU A 107 -14.06 -2.62 -4.06
CA GLU A 107 -13.78 -4.04 -3.81
C GLU A 107 -12.32 -4.39 -4.09
N ILE A 108 -11.64 -4.96 -3.08
CA ILE A 108 -10.22 -5.32 -3.14
C ILE A 108 -10.08 -6.80 -2.80
N HIS A 109 -9.46 -7.57 -3.70
CA HIS A 109 -9.09 -8.96 -3.49
C HIS A 109 -7.61 -9.03 -3.14
N ILE A 110 -7.27 -9.70 -2.04
CA ILE A 110 -5.91 -9.85 -1.52
C ILE A 110 -5.54 -11.33 -1.59
N VAL A 111 -4.41 -11.65 -2.22
CA VAL A 111 -3.85 -13.01 -2.21
C VAL A 111 -2.45 -12.97 -1.60
N ASP A 112 -2.23 -13.70 -0.50
CA ASP A 112 -0.91 -13.87 0.13
C ASP A 112 -0.86 -15.25 0.83
N LEU A 113 0.21 -16.01 0.61
CA LEU A 113 0.38 -17.37 1.13
C LEU A 113 1.04 -17.42 2.53
N ASP A 114 1.65 -16.32 2.98
CA ASP A 114 2.47 -16.29 4.18
C ASP A 114 1.67 -16.05 5.46
N THR A 115 2.29 -16.46 6.57
CA THR A 115 1.94 -15.99 7.91
C THR A 115 2.86 -14.85 8.35
N ILE A 116 2.41 -14.07 9.33
CA ILE A 116 3.13 -12.91 9.87
C ILE A 116 4.27 -13.38 10.77
N ASP A 117 5.47 -12.85 10.52
CA ASP A 117 6.64 -13.06 11.37
C ASP A 117 7.06 -11.79 12.14
N LEU A 118 7.76 -11.95 13.27
CA LEU A 118 8.27 -10.81 14.06
C LEU A 118 9.11 -9.85 13.20
N SER A 119 9.95 -10.40 12.31
CA SER A 119 10.79 -9.65 11.38
C SER A 119 10.01 -8.78 10.38
N ASN A 120 8.69 -8.97 10.26
CA ASN A 120 7.84 -8.23 9.33
C ASN A 120 7.36 -6.88 9.90
N LEU A 121 7.23 -6.78 11.23
CA LEU A 121 6.54 -5.68 11.91
C LEU A 121 7.23 -4.31 11.73
N ASN A 122 8.52 -4.28 11.36
CA ASN A 122 9.25 -3.04 11.10
C ASN A 122 8.82 -2.30 9.82
N ARG A 123 8.09 -2.97 8.90
CA ARG A 123 7.73 -2.43 7.57
C ARG A 123 6.34 -2.84 7.08
N GLN A 124 5.58 -3.58 7.88
CA GLN A 124 4.25 -4.11 7.54
C GLN A 124 3.25 -3.61 8.58
N PHE A 125 2.98 -2.30 8.55
CA PHE A 125 2.33 -1.56 9.64
C PHE A 125 0.86 -1.95 9.91
N LEU A 126 0.24 -2.78 9.08
CA LEU A 126 -1.08 -3.36 9.36
C LEU A 126 -1.01 -4.44 10.46
N PHE A 127 0.17 -5.01 10.70
CA PHE A 127 0.36 -6.15 11.60
C PHE A 127 0.83 -5.70 13.00
N ARG A 128 0.58 -6.55 14.00
CA ARG A 128 0.88 -6.33 15.42
C ARG A 128 1.53 -7.58 16.00
N HIS A 129 2.11 -7.48 17.19
CA HIS A 129 2.77 -8.61 17.85
C HIS A 129 1.79 -9.78 18.10
N GLU A 130 0.53 -9.47 18.45
CA GLU A 130 -0.57 -10.44 18.61
C GLU A 130 -1.05 -11.11 17.31
N HIS A 131 -0.50 -10.71 16.16
CA HIS A 131 -0.81 -11.27 14.84
C HIS A 131 0.26 -12.25 14.33
N ILE A 132 1.36 -12.45 15.06
CA ILE A 132 2.42 -13.38 14.67
C ILE A 132 1.84 -14.80 14.47
N LYS A 133 2.29 -15.48 13.42
CA LYS A 133 1.80 -16.76 12.86
C LYS A 133 0.36 -16.76 12.31
N LYS A 134 -0.38 -15.65 12.33
CA LYS A 134 -1.66 -15.52 11.57
C LYS A 134 -1.40 -15.19 10.10
N SER A 135 -2.35 -15.48 9.22
CA SER A 135 -2.30 -15.15 7.79
C SER A 135 -2.09 -13.65 7.55
N LYS A 136 -1.17 -13.27 6.65
CA LYS A 136 -1.01 -11.87 6.24
C LYS A 136 -2.27 -11.34 5.56
N ALA A 137 -2.88 -12.11 4.65
CA ALA A 137 -4.05 -11.68 3.88
C ALA A 137 -5.26 -11.39 4.79
N LEU A 138 -5.60 -12.32 5.70
CA LEU A 138 -6.76 -12.18 6.59
C LEU A 138 -6.59 -11.01 7.57
N VAL A 139 -5.42 -10.89 8.20
CA VAL A 139 -5.15 -9.79 9.15
C VAL A 139 -5.05 -8.45 8.43
N ALA A 140 -4.53 -8.40 7.19
CA ALA A 140 -4.49 -7.17 6.40
C ALA A 140 -5.91 -6.66 6.08
N LYS A 141 -6.84 -7.57 5.75
CA LYS A 141 -8.27 -7.28 5.61
C LYS A 141 -8.84 -6.68 6.90
N GLU A 142 -8.74 -7.39 8.03
CA GLU A 142 -9.28 -6.93 9.32
C GLU A 142 -8.72 -5.56 9.73
N ALA A 143 -7.43 -5.33 9.49
CA ALA A 143 -6.79 -4.08 9.77
C ALA A 143 -7.30 -2.93 8.89
N ALA A 144 -7.48 -3.17 7.58
CA ALA A 144 -7.80 -2.15 6.59
C ALA A 144 -9.31 -1.85 6.46
N GLU A 145 -10.21 -2.78 6.78
CA GLU A 145 -11.66 -2.52 6.83
C GLU A 145 -12.00 -1.41 7.83
N ARG A 146 -11.24 -1.32 8.94
CA ARG A 146 -11.33 -0.22 9.91
C ARG A 146 -10.99 1.15 9.32
N PHE A 147 -10.19 1.21 8.25
CA PHE A 147 -9.88 2.49 7.62
C PHE A 147 -11.08 3.07 6.87
N ASN A 148 -11.94 2.24 6.27
CA ASN A 148 -13.14 2.66 5.53
C ASN A 148 -14.23 1.57 5.59
N PRO A 149 -15.25 1.68 6.46
CA PRO A 149 -16.29 0.64 6.60
C PRO A 149 -17.11 0.33 5.34
N ASN A 150 -16.98 1.11 4.26
CA ASN A 150 -17.68 0.88 2.99
C ASN A 150 -16.86 0.05 1.98
N VAL A 151 -15.60 -0.32 2.28
CA VAL A 151 -14.80 -1.16 1.38
C VAL A 151 -15.13 -2.64 1.61
N LYS A 152 -15.31 -3.39 0.52
CA LYS A 152 -15.39 -4.85 0.55
C LYS A 152 -14.00 -5.43 0.31
N ILE A 153 -13.43 -6.07 1.33
CA ILE A 153 -12.15 -6.78 1.16
C ILE A 153 -12.40 -8.29 1.19
N VAL A 154 -11.89 -8.98 0.16
CA VAL A 154 -11.86 -10.44 0.08
C VAL A 154 -10.40 -10.85 0.22
N ALA A 155 -10.10 -11.75 1.15
CA ALA A 155 -8.74 -12.16 1.47
C ALA A 155 -8.60 -13.68 1.28
N HIS A 156 -7.63 -14.06 0.48
CA HIS A 156 -7.27 -15.44 0.17
C HIS A 156 -5.92 -15.73 0.84
N HIS A 157 -5.92 -16.65 1.81
CA HIS A 157 -4.67 -17.22 2.34
C HIS A 157 -4.26 -18.38 1.43
N ALA A 158 -3.66 -18.06 0.29
CA ALA A 158 -3.39 -19.00 -0.80
C ALA A 158 -2.19 -18.52 -1.63
N ASN A 159 -1.62 -19.41 -2.43
CA ASN A 159 -0.58 -19.07 -3.39
C ASN A 159 -1.24 -18.63 -4.70
N ILE A 160 -0.83 -17.49 -5.27
CA ILE A 160 -1.43 -16.99 -6.52
C ILE A 160 -1.27 -17.94 -7.71
N LYS A 161 -0.39 -18.95 -7.59
CA LYS A 161 -0.19 -20.01 -8.57
C LYS A 161 -1.16 -21.20 -8.43
N ASP A 162 -2.01 -21.22 -7.40
CA ASP A 162 -2.96 -22.32 -7.15
C ASP A 162 -4.08 -22.34 -8.21
N ASP A 163 -4.58 -23.53 -8.54
CA ASP A 163 -5.47 -23.77 -9.69
C ASP A 163 -6.80 -22.99 -9.65
N GLU A 164 -7.23 -22.48 -8.48
CA GLU A 164 -8.43 -21.65 -8.36
C GLU A 164 -8.28 -20.29 -9.08
N PHE A 165 -7.06 -19.75 -9.20
CA PHE A 165 -6.77 -18.42 -9.74
C PHE A 165 -6.66 -18.42 -11.28
N THR A 166 -7.63 -19.05 -11.94
CA THR A 166 -7.71 -19.21 -13.40
C THR A 166 -7.72 -17.88 -14.18
N VAL A 167 -7.46 -17.91 -15.49
CA VAL A 167 -7.56 -16.72 -16.38
C VAL A 167 -8.94 -16.06 -16.29
N THR A 168 -10.01 -16.86 -16.21
CA THR A 168 -11.39 -16.38 -16.00
C THR A 168 -11.57 -15.68 -14.65
N TRP A 169 -10.89 -16.16 -13.61
CA TRP A 169 -10.84 -15.47 -12.32
C TRP A 169 -10.06 -14.15 -12.41
N PHE A 170 -9.00 -14.05 -13.22
CA PHE A 170 -8.34 -12.76 -13.45
C PHE A 170 -9.24 -11.75 -14.18
N GLN A 171 -10.03 -12.19 -15.17
CA GLN A 171 -10.89 -11.31 -16.01
C GLN A 171 -11.92 -10.47 -15.24
N GLN A 172 -12.28 -10.84 -14.01
CA GLN A 172 -13.23 -10.07 -13.18
C GLN A 172 -12.63 -8.78 -12.56
N PHE A 173 -11.32 -8.54 -12.72
CA PHE A 173 -10.62 -7.41 -12.13
C PHE A 173 -10.41 -6.26 -13.12
N ARG A 174 -10.66 -5.03 -12.64
CA ARG A 174 -10.42 -3.78 -13.38
C ARG A 174 -8.93 -3.54 -13.65
N ILE A 175 -8.09 -3.94 -12.70
CA ILE A 175 -6.64 -3.76 -12.64
C ILE A 175 -6.07 -4.68 -11.54
N ALA A 176 -4.86 -5.19 -11.76
CA ALA A 176 -4.08 -5.96 -10.79
C ALA A 176 -2.84 -5.19 -10.33
N PHE A 177 -2.40 -5.45 -9.10
CA PHE A 177 -1.22 -4.85 -8.48
C PHE A 177 -0.34 -5.93 -7.87
N ASN A 178 0.95 -5.96 -8.22
CA ASN A 178 1.95 -6.82 -7.60
C ASN A 178 2.66 -6.09 -6.45
N ALA A 179 2.64 -6.74 -5.29
CA ALA A 179 3.39 -6.43 -4.08
C ALA A 179 4.24 -7.65 -3.63
N LEU A 180 4.68 -8.43 -4.62
CA LEU A 180 5.43 -9.68 -4.50
C LEU A 180 6.93 -9.44 -4.23
N ASP A 181 7.63 -10.48 -3.75
CA ASP A 181 9.07 -10.45 -3.46
C ASP A 181 9.90 -11.35 -4.39
N ASN A 182 9.36 -12.48 -4.82
CA ASN A 182 10.03 -13.48 -5.67
C ASN A 182 9.77 -13.26 -7.18
N LEU A 183 10.64 -13.82 -8.02
CA LEU A 183 10.59 -13.64 -9.47
C LEU A 183 9.52 -14.51 -10.14
N GLU A 184 9.29 -15.71 -9.61
CA GLU A 184 8.40 -16.71 -10.21
C GLU A 184 6.92 -16.27 -10.15
N ALA A 185 6.44 -15.82 -8.98
CA ALA A 185 5.08 -15.33 -8.82
C ALA A 185 4.82 -14.08 -9.68
N ARG A 186 5.79 -13.16 -9.79
CA ARG A 186 5.68 -11.99 -10.69
C ARG A 186 5.49 -12.40 -12.14
N ARG A 187 6.27 -13.38 -12.61
CA ARG A 187 6.15 -13.96 -13.95
C ARG A 187 4.81 -14.66 -14.17
N HIS A 188 4.32 -15.39 -13.18
CA HIS A 188 3.00 -16.02 -13.22
C HIS A 188 1.91 -14.95 -13.38
N VAL A 189 1.84 -13.96 -12.48
CA VAL A 189 0.82 -12.89 -12.54
C VAL A 189 0.92 -12.07 -13.83
N ASN A 190 2.13 -11.77 -14.31
CA ASN A 190 2.36 -11.14 -15.61
C ASN A 190 1.69 -11.92 -16.75
N LYS A 191 1.90 -13.24 -16.83
CA LYS A 191 1.27 -14.10 -17.84
C LYS A 191 -0.26 -14.13 -17.69
N MET A 192 -0.78 -14.25 -16.48
CA MET A 192 -2.23 -14.31 -16.22
C MET A 192 -2.92 -12.99 -16.58
N CYS A 193 -2.33 -11.84 -16.25
CA CYS A 193 -2.84 -10.52 -16.63
C CYS A 193 -2.83 -10.31 -18.15
N LEU A 194 -1.78 -10.74 -18.86
CA LEU A 194 -1.73 -10.71 -20.33
C LEU A 194 -2.75 -11.65 -20.99
N ALA A 195 -3.00 -12.83 -20.40
CA ALA A 195 -4.01 -13.76 -20.89
C ALA A 195 -5.43 -13.19 -20.70
N ALA A 196 -5.72 -12.65 -19.51
CA ALA A 196 -7.00 -12.07 -19.13
C ALA A 196 -7.29 -10.67 -19.71
N ASP A 197 -6.30 -10.02 -20.33
CA ASP A 197 -6.33 -8.61 -20.75
C ASP A 197 -6.59 -7.60 -19.61
N VAL A 198 -6.05 -7.92 -18.43
CA VAL A 198 -6.14 -7.07 -17.23
C VAL A 198 -4.85 -6.25 -17.11
N PRO A 199 -4.92 -4.91 -16.97
CA PRO A 199 -3.74 -4.10 -16.71
C PRO A 199 -3.09 -4.49 -15.38
N LEU A 200 -1.75 -4.56 -15.36
CA LEU A 200 -0.95 -4.91 -14.19
C LEU A 200 -0.04 -3.74 -13.82
N ILE A 201 -0.02 -3.39 -12.53
CA ILE A 201 0.97 -2.51 -11.92
C ILE A 201 1.99 -3.40 -11.19
N GLU A 202 3.19 -3.49 -11.75
CA GLU A 202 4.32 -4.17 -11.13
C GLU A 202 5.10 -3.19 -10.23
N SER A 203 5.60 -3.66 -9.09
CA SER A 203 6.44 -2.86 -8.21
C SER A 203 7.44 -3.70 -7.42
N GLY A 204 8.58 -3.11 -7.06
CA GLY A 204 9.61 -3.77 -6.28
C GLY A 204 10.54 -2.78 -5.60
N THR A 205 11.15 -3.21 -4.50
CA THR A 205 12.10 -2.41 -3.70
C THR A 205 13.32 -3.25 -3.31
N THR A 206 14.45 -2.59 -3.07
CA THR A 206 15.69 -3.21 -2.56
C THR A 206 16.49 -2.14 -1.83
N GLY A 207 16.57 -2.22 -0.50
CA GLY A 207 17.14 -1.16 0.33
C GLY A 207 16.39 0.15 0.14
N PHE A 208 17.10 1.21 -0.24
CA PHE A 208 16.53 2.53 -0.57
C PHE A 208 16.01 2.65 -2.01
N ASN A 209 16.27 1.66 -2.87
CA ASN A 209 15.86 1.69 -4.28
C ASN A 209 14.43 1.13 -4.44
N GLY A 210 13.68 1.67 -5.40
CA GLY A 210 12.35 1.20 -5.75
C GLY A 210 12.00 1.49 -7.22
N GLN A 211 11.09 0.70 -7.78
CA GLN A 211 10.62 0.84 -9.15
C GLN A 211 9.13 0.50 -9.26
N VAL A 212 8.46 1.08 -10.27
CA VAL A 212 7.07 0.79 -10.66
C VAL A 212 7.00 0.68 -12.18
N GLN A 213 6.29 -0.32 -12.71
CA GLN A 213 6.07 -0.53 -14.14
C GLN A 213 4.57 -0.74 -14.43
N VAL A 214 4.05 -0.07 -15.45
CA VAL A 214 2.68 -0.27 -15.94
C VAL A 214 2.70 -1.24 -17.13
N ILE A 215 2.00 -2.35 -17.00
CA ILE A 215 1.91 -3.42 -18.02
C ILE A 215 0.48 -3.45 -18.56
N LYS A 216 0.33 -3.23 -19.86
CA LYS A 216 -0.95 -3.37 -20.57
C LYS A 216 -0.70 -4.04 -21.93
N LYS A 217 -1.41 -5.13 -22.19
CA LYS A 217 -1.35 -5.92 -23.42
C LYS A 217 -1.52 -5.01 -24.66
N GLY A 218 -0.66 -5.19 -25.66
CA GLY A 218 -0.69 -4.43 -26.90
C GLY A 218 -0.36 -2.93 -26.78
N VAL A 219 0.02 -2.43 -25.59
CA VAL A 219 0.30 -1.00 -25.34
C VAL A 219 1.68 -0.79 -24.71
N THR A 220 2.08 -1.60 -23.74
CA THR A 220 3.38 -1.49 -23.08
C THR A 220 4.11 -2.83 -23.03
N ALA A 221 5.44 -2.79 -22.87
CA ALA A 221 6.26 -3.97 -22.65
C ALA A 221 5.86 -4.68 -21.35
N CYS A 222 5.78 -6.02 -21.39
CA CYS A 222 5.45 -6.82 -20.21
C CYS A 222 6.66 -7.02 -19.30
N TYR A 223 6.45 -7.66 -18.14
CA TYR A 223 7.52 -7.86 -17.15
C TYR A 223 8.72 -8.65 -17.71
N ASP A 224 8.44 -9.67 -18.53
CA ASP A 224 9.44 -10.55 -19.14
C ASP A 224 10.04 -10.01 -20.45
N CYS A 225 9.56 -8.88 -20.99
CA CYS A 225 10.19 -8.23 -22.15
C CYS A 225 11.59 -7.67 -21.84
N THR A 226 11.90 -7.43 -20.56
CA THR A 226 13.23 -7.00 -20.12
C THR A 226 13.87 -8.14 -19.32
N PRO A 227 15.00 -8.71 -19.79
CA PRO A 227 15.74 -9.73 -19.06
C PRO A 227 16.01 -9.30 -17.61
N LYS A 228 15.85 -10.24 -16.68
CA LYS A 228 16.22 -10.04 -15.27
C LYS A 228 17.53 -10.79 -15.03
N GLU A 229 18.44 -10.22 -14.25
CA GLU A 229 19.68 -10.88 -13.88
C GLU A 229 19.37 -12.23 -13.21
N ALA A 230 20.04 -13.29 -13.65
CA ALA A 230 19.94 -14.58 -13.02
C ALA A 230 20.58 -14.54 -11.62
N PRO A 231 20.04 -15.24 -10.61
CA PRO A 231 20.73 -15.44 -9.34
C PRO A 231 22.14 -15.99 -9.57
N LYS A 232 23.12 -15.50 -8.79
CA LYS A 232 24.51 -15.98 -8.89
C LYS A 232 24.57 -17.47 -8.54
N SER A 233 25.09 -18.26 -9.47
CA SER A 233 25.38 -19.69 -9.29
C SER A 233 26.89 -19.88 -9.17
N PHE A 234 27.31 -20.94 -8.48
CA PHE A 234 28.70 -21.32 -8.28
C PHE A 234 28.92 -22.77 -8.77
N PRO A 235 30.04 -23.09 -9.45
CA PRO A 235 30.31 -24.45 -9.88
C PRO A 235 30.37 -25.45 -8.73
N VAL A 236 29.82 -26.66 -8.93
CA VAL A 236 29.73 -27.69 -7.88
C VAL A 236 31.11 -28.06 -7.33
N CYS A 237 32.13 -28.18 -8.19
CA CYS A 237 33.52 -28.44 -7.79
C CYS A 237 34.15 -27.31 -6.93
N THR A 238 33.71 -26.06 -7.11
CA THR A 238 34.12 -24.95 -6.23
C THR A 238 33.42 -25.01 -4.87
N ILE A 239 32.17 -25.48 -4.83
CA ILE A 239 31.39 -25.59 -3.59
C ILE A 239 31.78 -26.82 -2.75
N ARG A 240 32.05 -27.97 -3.39
CA ARG A 240 32.42 -29.21 -2.69
C ARG A 240 33.93 -29.33 -2.44
N SER A 241 34.74 -29.11 -3.47
CA SER A 241 36.16 -29.51 -3.44
C SER A 241 37.13 -28.33 -3.20
N THR A 242 36.80 -27.10 -3.63
CA THR A 242 37.72 -25.93 -3.60
C THR A 242 37.10 -24.59 -3.16
N PRO A 243 36.46 -24.50 -1.97
CA PRO A 243 35.79 -23.28 -1.53
C PRO A 243 36.76 -22.15 -1.14
N SER A 244 36.93 -21.17 -2.04
CA SER A 244 37.84 -20.01 -1.84
C SER A 244 37.21 -18.73 -1.23
N GLN A 245 35.90 -18.69 -0.98
CA GLN A 245 35.20 -17.52 -0.43
C GLN A 245 34.19 -17.93 0.64
N PRO A 246 33.91 -17.10 1.67
CA PRO A 246 32.93 -17.43 2.71
C PRO A 246 31.53 -17.78 2.18
N ILE A 247 31.12 -17.18 1.06
CA ILE A 247 29.84 -17.50 0.41
C ILE A 247 29.79 -18.94 -0.11
N HIS A 248 30.91 -19.53 -0.52
CA HIS A 248 30.95 -20.94 -0.95
C HIS A 248 30.62 -21.88 0.20
N CYS A 249 31.19 -21.64 1.39
CA CYS A 249 30.90 -22.40 2.60
C CYS A 249 29.44 -22.26 3.04
N ILE A 250 28.86 -21.05 2.91
CA ILE A 250 27.44 -20.80 3.20
C ILE A 250 26.52 -21.55 2.22
N VAL A 251 26.86 -21.56 0.92
CA VAL A 251 26.13 -22.31 -0.11
C VAL A 251 26.25 -23.82 0.13
N TRP A 252 27.44 -24.34 0.45
CA TRP A 252 27.64 -25.74 0.83
C TRP A 252 26.77 -26.12 2.03
N GLY A 253 26.84 -25.35 3.12
CA GLY A 253 26.07 -25.59 4.33
C GLY A 253 24.56 -25.56 4.11
N LYS A 254 24.06 -24.59 3.32
CA LYS A 254 22.63 -24.43 3.04
C LYS A 254 22.07 -25.46 2.06
N SER A 255 22.77 -25.73 0.96
CA SER A 255 22.24 -26.48 -0.19
C SER A 255 22.63 -27.96 -0.19
N TYR A 256 23.68 -28.35 0.54
CA TYR A 256 24.14 -29.73 0.63
C TYR A 256 24.00 -30.24 2.06
N LEU A 257 24.75 -29.68 3.02
CA LEU A 257 24.81 -30.22 4.39
C LEU A 257 23.44 -30.28 5.08
N LEU A 258 22.66 -29.20 5.03
CA LEU A 258 21.34 -29.15 5.67
C LEU A 258 20.35 -30.14 5.04
N ASN A 259 20.44 -30.35 3.72
CA ASN A 259 19.57 -31.28 3.00
C ASN A 259 19.97 -32.74 3.24
N GLU A 260 21.26 -33.06 3.29
CA GLU A 260 21.74 -34.41 3.62
C GLU A 260 21.40 -34.82 5.06
N ILE A 261 21.48 -33.89 6.02
CA ILE A 261 21.20 -34.18 7.43
C ILE A 261 19.70 -34.14 7.75
N PHE A 262 18.93 -33.17 7.22
CA PHE A 262 17.53 -32.94 7.64
C PHE A 262 16.50 -32.96 6.51
N GLY A 263 16.92 -33.12 5.26
CA GLY A 263 16.03 -33.21 4.11
C GLY A 263 15.53 -34.63 3.86
N THR A 264 14.39 -34.75 3.19
CA THR A 264 14.11 -35.96 2.40
C THR A 264 15.15 -36.04 1.29
N SER A 265 15.85 -37.17 1.16
CA SER A 265 16.82 -37.40 0.09
C SER A 265 16.23 -37.03 -1.27
N GLU A 266 16.81 -36.03 -1.95
CA GLU A 266 16.62 -35.92 -3.40
C GLU A 266 17.44 -37.05 -4.03
N ASP A 267 16.80 -38.21 -4.19
CA ASP A 267 17.47 -39.44 -4.60
C ASP A 267 18.15 -39.28 -5.97
N GLN A 268 19.49 -39.37 -5.93
CA GLN A 268 20.37 -39.93 -6.98
C GLN A 268 20.41 -39.28 -8.37
N ALA A 269 19.60 -38.26 -8.67
CA ALA A 269 19.46 -37.70 -10.02
C ALA A 269 20.61 -36.81 -10.52
N ALA A 270 21.71 -36.66 -9.77
CA ALA A 270 22.80 -35.73 -10.06
C ALA A 270 24.22 -36.34 -10.03
N PHE A 271 24.35 -37.66 -10.01
CA PHE A 271 25.64 -38.31 -10.23
C PHE A 271 25.80 -38.69 -11.71
N ASP A 272 26.77 -38.06 -12.37
CA ASP A 272 27.26 -38.53 -13.66
C ASP A 272 27.85 -39.94 -13.47
N HIS A 273 27.34 -40.90 -14.24
CA HIS A 273 27.76 -42.30 -14.17
C HIS A 273 28.91 -42.64 -15.15
N SER A 274 29.51 -41.64 -15.81
CA SER A 274 30.74 -41.83 -16.60
C SER A 274 31.92 -42.24 -15.71
N THR A 275 32.27 -43.53 -15.72
CA THR A 275 33.45 -44.06 -15.03
C THR A 275 34.72 -43.84 -15.84
N ASP A 276 35.18 -42.60 -15.93
CA ASP A 276 36.52 -42.27 -16.39
C ASP A 276 37.54 -42.40 -15.24
N ALA A 277 38.74 -42.89 -15.56
CA ALA A 277 39.73 -43.35 -14.58
C ALA A 277 40.25 -42.24 -13.64
N ASP A 278 40.19 -40.98 -14.06
CA ASP A 278 40.69 -39.84 -13.29
C ASP A 278 39.78 -39.46 -12.10
N ASN A 279 38.49 -39.83 -12.12
CA ASN A 279 37.51 -39.45 -11.09
C ASN A 279 37.35 -40.50 -9.96
N ALA A 280 38.03 -41.64 -10.06
CA ALA A 280 37.79 -42.79 -9.16
C ALA A 280 38.01 -42.48 -7.66
N LYS A 281 39.01 -41.66 -7.33
CA LYS A 281 39.28 -41.25 -5.94
C LYS A 281 38.24 -40.29 -5.39
N GLU A 282 37.85 -39.29 -6.17
CA GLU A 282 36.81 -38.31 -5.77
C GLU A 282 35.47 -39.03 -5.57
N ILE A 283 35.13 -40.02 -6.40
CA ILE A 283 33.94 -40.88 -6.22
C ILE A 283 34.02 -41.72 -4.91
N GLU A 284 35.20 -42.20 -4.53
CA GLU A 284 35.38 -42.98 -3.28
C GLU A 284 35.30 -42.06 -2.04
N GLU A 285 35.87 -40.86 -2.10
CA GLU A 285 35.79 -39.85 -1.05
C GLU A 285 34.34 -39.36 -0.87
N LEU A 286 33.63 -39.06 -1.95
CA LEU A 286 32.21 -38.68 -1.93
C LEU A 286 31.31 -39.78 -1.33
N LYS A 287 31.64 -41.07 -1.53
CA LYS A 287 30.93 -42.18 -0.89
C LYS A 287 31.17 -42.21 0.62
N LYS A 288 32.42 -42.05 1.07
CA LYS A 288 32.77 -41.98 2.51
C LYS A 288 32.12 -40.77 3.19
N GLU A 289 32.07 -39.62 2.52
CA GLU A 289 31.33 -38.45 3.01
C GLU A 289 29.83 -38.75 3.16
N SER A 290 29.20 -39.36 2.15
CA SER A 290 27.78 -39.72 2.21
C SER A 290 27.46 -40.73 3.33
N GLU A 291 28.34 -41.72 3.54
CA GLU A 291 28.20 -42.67 4.65
C GLU A 291 28.36 -41.99 6.03
N ALA A 292 29.35 -41.11 6.19
CA ALA A 292 29.52 -40.34 7.42
C ALA A 292 28.34 -39.39 7.70
N LEU A 293 27.80 -38.74 6.67
CA LEU A 293 26.62 -37.86 6.79
C LEU A 293 25.35 -38.64 7.14
N LYS A 294 25.17 -39.86 6.62
CA LYS A 294 24.08 -40.77 7.05
C LYS A 294 24.21 -41.14 8.53
N MET A 295 25.40 -41.49 9.00
CA MET A 295 25.63 -41.78 10.42
C MET A 295 25.33 -40.57 11.32
N ILE A 296 25.64 -39.36 10.87
CA ILE A 296 25.29 -38.12 11.59
C ILE A 296 23.78 -37.92 11.62
N ARG A 297 23.09 -38.03 10.47
CA ARG A 297 21.63 -37.92 10.36
C ARG A 297 20.92 -38.87 11.33
N ASP A 298 21.28 -40.16 11.25
CA ASP A 298 20.65 -41.23 12.04
C ASP A 298 20.91 -41.05 13.55
N ALA A 299 21.93 -40.26 13.94
CA ALA A 299 22.20 -39.85 15.32
C ALA A 299 21.50 -38.54 15.74
N THR A 300 21.06 -37.70 14.79
CA THR A 300 20.34 -36.44 15.05
C THR A 300 18.81 -36.54 15.04
N GLY A 301 18.24 -37.61 14.47
CA GLY A 301 16.81 -37.94 14.53
C GLY A 301 16.08 -37.86 13.19
#